data_AF-A0A2V8ZMQ1-F1
#
_entry.id   AF-A0A2V8ZMQ1-F1
#
_cell.length_a   1.000
_cell.length_b   1.000
_cell.length_c   1.000
_cell.angle_alpha   90.00
_cell.angle_beta   90.00
_cell.angle_gamma   90.00
#
_symmetry.space_group_name_H-M   'P 1'
#
loop_
_entity.id
_entity.type
_entity.pdbx_description
1 polymer ?
#
loop_
_entity_poly.entity_id
_entity_poly.type
_entity_poly.pdbx_seq_one_letter_code
_entity_poly.pdbx_strand_id
1 'polypeptide(L)'
;MKSYGKLALGIIATWFIVVLSTSALHLFRTDANHAGVAYAVAALAPVALFSVWFAASEKFQELVFSLNPRTLTAVQSWRIFGFLFLLLAANQALPAIFAVPAAYGDVFIGLTAALVAWKLATPEHRTFYIFWQGLGLTDLIMTIILGSTAPLLSPGGPSMNVMTQLPLSLIPTFFTPLLLIFHVASIAQARQWQTQRQTQYREHLPASA
;
A
#
# COMPACT_ATOMS: atom_id res chain seq x y z
N MET A 1 13.43 -20.31 -7.94
CA MET A 1 13.34 -19.05 -7.16
C MET A 1 13.55 -17.78 -7.99
N LYS A 2 14.56 -17.66 -8.88
CA LYS A 2 14.78 -16.45 -9.72
C LYS A 2 13.65 -16.08 -10.70
N SER A 3 12.78 -17.04 -11.07
CA SER A 3 11.67 -16.82 -12.03
C SER A 3 10.54 -15.95 -11.46
N TYR A 4 10.21 -16.13 -10.19
CA TYR A 4 9.10 -15.46 -9.52
C TYR A 4 9.30 -13.96 -9.31
N GLY A 5 10.53 -13.55 -8.98
CA GLY A 5 10.87 -12.13 -8.84
C GLY A 5 10.76 -11.37 -10.17
N LYS A 6 11.19 -11.99 -11.28
CA LYS A 6 11.06 -11.40 -12.62
C LYS A 6 9.59 -11.26 -13.04
N LEU A 7 8.77 -12.27 -12.73
CA LEU A 7 7.34 -12.23 -12.99
C LEU A 7 6.65 -11.10 -12.20
N ALA A 8 6.88 -11.02 -10.89
CA ALA A 8 6.29 -9.98 -10.05
C ALA A 8 6.70 -8.58 -10.51
N LEU A 9 7.99 -8.39 -10.83
CA LEU A 9 8.49 -7.13 -11.38
C LEU A 9 7.84 -6.78 -12.71
N GLY A 10 7.68 -7.76 -13.62
CA GLY A 10 7.02 -7.57 -14.90
C GLY A 10 5.55 -7.17 -14.76
N ILE A 11 4.82 -7.76 -13.81
CA ILE A 11 3.43 -7.40 -13.50
C ILE A 11 3.36 -5.96 -12.97
N ILE A 12 4.20 -5.62 -11.99
CA ILE A 12 4.23 -4.27 -11.40
C ILE A 12 4.62 -3.22 -12.46
N ALA A 13 5.61 -3.50 -13.30
CA ALA A 13 6.04 -2.60 -14.37
C ALA A 13 4.95 -2.39 -15.42
N THR A 14 4.28 -3.48 -15.83
CA THR A 14 3.16 -3.40 -16.79
C THR A 14 2.01 -2.57 -16.20
N TRP A 15 1.65 -2.82 -14.95
CA TRP A 15 0.64 -2.04 -14.24
C TRP A 15 1.01 -0.55 -14.16
N PHE A 16 2.25 -0.23 -13.80
CA PHE A 16 2.74 1.15 -13.78
C PHE A 16 2.60 1.83 -15.13
N ILE A 17 3.04 1.17 -16.21
CA ILE A 17 2.96 1.71 -17.57
C ILE A 17 1.50 1.95 -17.98
N VAL A 18 0.59 1.02 -17.66
CA VAL A 18 -0.84 1.17 -17.94
C VAL A 18 -1.42 2.39 -17.22
N VAL A 19 -1.16 2.52 -15.92
CA VAL A 19 -1.66 3.65 -15.13
C VAL A 19 -1.06 4.99 -15.60
N LEU A 20 0.25 5.02 -15.86
CA LEU A 20 0.94 6.19 -16.38
C LEU A 20 0.36 6.62 -17.74
N SER A 21 0.18 5.69 -18.66
CA SER A 21 -0.39 5.95 -19.99
C SER A 21 -1.84 6.43 -19.89
N THR A 22 -2.65 5.80 -19.03
CA THR A 22 -4.04 6.18 -18.78
C THR A 22 -4.13 7.61 -18.24
N SER A 23 -3.24 7.99 -17.31
CA SER A 23 -3.20 9.36 -16.80
C SER A 23 -2.68 10.37 -17.81
N ALA A 24 -1.67 10.01 -18.61
CA ALA A 24 -1.12 10.84 -19.68
C ALA A 24 -2.16 11.14 -20.77
N LEU A 25 -3.07 10.21 -21.04
CA LEU A 25 -4.23 10.38 -21.91
C LEU A 25 -5.41 11.10 -21.24
N HIS A 26 -5.22 11.60 -20.01
CA HIS A 26 -6.22 12.32 -19.21
C HIS A 26 -7.49 11.53 -18.89
N LEU A 27 -7.47 10.20 -19.00
CA LEU A 27 -8.63 9.33 -18.78
C LEU A 27 -9.05 9.25 -17.31
N PHE A 28 -8.22 9.72 -16.38
CA PHE A 28 -8.56 9.82 -14.96
C PHE A 28 -9.24 11.12 -14.57
N ARG A 29 -9.27 12.14 -15.44
CA ARG A 29 -9.87 13.44 -15.09
C ARG A 29 -11.34 13.25 -14.74
N THR A 30 -11.71 13.78 -13.57
CA THR A 30 -13.09 13.85 -13.09
C THR A 30 -13.64 15.25 -13.34
N ASP A 31 -14.75 15.32 -14.07
CA ASP A 31 -15.50 16.55 -14.31
C ASP A 31 -17.00 16.25 -14.26
N ALA A 32 -17.85 17.25 -14.53
CA ALA A 32 -19.30 17.12 -14.49
C ALA A 32 -19.86 16.02 -15.43
N ASN A 33 -19.10 15.60 -16.45
CA ASN A 33 -19.51 14.62 -17.45
C ASN A 33 -18.80 13.26 -17.28
N HIS A 34 -17.75 13.18 -16.47
CA HIS A 34 -16.96 11.97 -16.26
C HIS A 34 -16.98 11.55 -14.78
N ALA A 35 -17.75 10.50 -14.49
CA ALA A 35 -17.95 9.96 -13.14
C ALA A 35 -16.70 9.36 -12.47
N GLY A 36 -15.50 9.47 -13.08
CA GLY A 36 -14.25 9.00 -12.48
C GLY A 36 -14.11 7.48 -12.41
N VAL A 37 -14.89 6.72 -13.19
CA VAL A 37 -14.89 5.24 -13.14
C VAL A 37 -13.50 4.67 -13.39
N ALA A 38 -12.76 5.18 -14.39
CA ALA A 38 -11.41 4.71 -14.68
C ALA A 38 -10.45 4.93 -13.50
N TYR A 39 -10.58 6.06 -12.80
CA TYR A 39 -9.79 6.38 -11.62
C TYR A 39 -10.13 5.45 -10.45
N ALA A 40 -11.41 5.23 -10.18
CA ALA A 40 -11.86 4.31 -9.13
C ALA A 40 -11.42 2.86 -9.41
N VAL A 41 -11.55 2.40 -10.66
CA VAL A 41 -11.07 1.09 -11.10
C VAL A 41 -9.56 0.97 -10.91
N ALA A 42 -8.78 1.98 -11.32
CA ALA A 42 -7.33 1.96 -11.16
C ALA A 42 -6.89 1.93 -9.69
N ALA A 43 -7.62 2.61 -8.79
CA ALA A 43 -7.33 2.62 -7.37
C ALA A 43 -7.72 1.30 -6.65
N LEU A 44 -8.86 0.70 -7.02
CA LEU A 44 -9.46 -0.41 -6.26
C LEU A 44 -9.21 -1.79 -6.87
N ALA A 45 -9.22 -1.92 -8.19
CA ALA A 45 -9.11 -3.21 -8.86
C ALA A 45 -7.82 -3.97 -8.52
N PRO A 46 -6.63 -3.34 -8.45
CA PRO A 46 -5.40 -4.06 -8.10
C PRO A 46 -5.47 -4.71 -6.71
N VAL A 47 -6.04 -4.01 -5.73
CA VAL A 47 -6.21 -4.52 -4.35
C VAL A 47 -7.23 -5.67 -4.32
N ALA A 48 -8.35 -5.52 -5.03
CA ALA A 48 -9.37 -6.56 -5.13
C ALA A 48 -8.82 -7.82 -5.83
N LEU A 49 -8.15 -7.65 -6.98
CA LEU A 49 -7.53 -8.74 -7.74
C LEU A 49 -6.46 -9.45 -6.93
N PHE A 50 -5.59 -8.71 -6.24
CA PHE A 50 -4.62 -9.30 -5.31
C PHE A 50 -5.31 -10.14 -4.23
N SER A 51 -6.35 -9.58 -3.60
CA SER A 51 -7.04 -10.24 -2.48
C SER A 51 -7.74 -11.52 -2.93
N VAL A 52 -8.44 -11.49 -4.07
CA VAL A 52 -9.12 -12.66 -4.65
C VAL A 52 -8.10 -13.72 -5.08
N TRP A 53 -7.03 -13.33 -5.76
CA TRP A 53 -6.03 -14.29 -6.23
C TRP A 53 -5.25 -14.92 -5.06
N PHE A 54 -4.94 -14.12 -4.03
CA PHE A 54 -4.34 -14.61 -2.78
C PHE A 54 -5.24 -15.61 -2.05
N ALA A 55 -6.55 -15.35 -2.00
CA ALA A 55 -7.50 -16.28 -1.39
C ALA A 55 -7.69 -17.57 -2.22
N ALA A 56 -7.66 -17.48 -3.55
CA ALA A 56 -8.05 -18.58 -4.43
C ALA A 56 -6.91 -19.53 -4.87
N SER A 57 -5.63 -19.13 -4.75
CA SER A 57 -4.52 -19.85 -5.38
C SER A 57 -3.32 -20.08 -4.45
N GLU A 58 -3.09 -21.34 -4.05
CA GLU A 58 -1.91 -21.76 -3.27
C GLU A 58 -0.59 -21.35 -3.93
N LYS A 59 -0.46 -21.53 -5.25
CA LYS A 59 0.74 -21.11 -6.00
C LYS A 59 1.03 -19.61 -5.88
N PHE A 60 -0.01 -18.79 -5.73
CA PHE A 60 0.15 -17.34 -5.59
C PHE A 60 0.47 -16.98 -4.13
N GLN A 61 -0.07 -17.72 -3.16
CA GLN A 61 0.37 -17.62 -1.77
C GLN A 61 1.85 -17.98 -1.62
N GLU A 62 2.32 -19.07 -2.26
CA GLU A 62 3.74 -19.44 -2.30
C GLU A 62 4.61 -18.31 -2.89
N LEU A 63 4.16 -17.70 -3.99
CA LEU A 63 4.82 -16.53 -4.57
C LEU A 63 4.92 -15.40 -3.54
N VAL A 64 3.81 -15.01 -2.92
CA VAL A 64 3.77 -13.93 -1.93
C VAL A 64 4.63 -14.24 -0.71
N PHE A 65 4.62 -15.48 -0.22
CA PHE A 65 5.44 -15.92 0.90
C PHE A 65 6.93 -16.07 0.54
N SER A 66 7.27 -16.19 -0.74
CA SER A 66 8.66 -16.17 -1.20
C SER A 66 9.29 -14.78 -1.24
N LEU A 67 8.48 -13.71 -1.18
CA LEU A 67 8.96 -12.33 -1.19
C LEU A 67 9.68 -11.99 0.12
N ASN A 68 10.73 -11.16 0.04
CA ASN A 68 11.47 -10.75 1.22
C ASN A 68 10.68 -9.68 2.03
N PRO A 69 10.26 -9.95 3.27
CA PRO A 69 9.51 -9.00 4.11
C PRO A 69 10.27 -7.68 4.31
N ARG A 70 11.61 -7.75 4.43
CA ARG A 70 12.44 -6.54 4.59
C ARG A 70 12.34 -5.63 3.38
N THR A 71 12.31 -6.19 2.17
CA THR A 71 12.17 -5.42 0.95
C THR A 71 10.77 -4.79 0.85
N LEU A 72 9.71 -5.57 1.13
CA LEU A 72 8.33 -5.07 1.11
C LEU A 72 8.13 -3.91 2.10
N THR A 73 8.73 -4.01 3.29
CA THR A 73 8.68 -2.95 4.31
C THR A 73 9.58 -1.78 3.95
N ALA A 74 10.80 -1.99 3.46
CA ALA A 74 11.72 -0.89 3.11
C ALA A 74 11.19 0.00 1.98
N VAL A 75 10.44 -0.56 1.02
CA VAL A 75 9.80 0.23 -0.05
C VAL A 75 8.81 1.27 0.50
N GLN A 76 8.24 1.05 1.69
CA GLN A 76 7.38 2.03 2.34
C GLN A 76 8.10 3.35 2.66
N SER A 77 9.45 3.38 2.67
CA SER A 77 10.22 4.62 2.82
C SER A 77 9.93 5.67 1.75
N TRP A 78 9.44 5.26 0.57
CA TRP A 78 8.95 6.19 -0.46
C TRP A 78 7.89 7.17 0.07
N ARG A 79 7.10 6.75 1.07
CA ARG A 79 6.03 7.56 1.66
C ARG A 79 6.55 8.82 2.35
N ILE A 80 7.86 8.97 2.58
CA ILE A 80 8.42 10.23 3.09
C ILE A 80 7.99 11.43 2.24
N PHE A 81 7.83 11.26 0.91
CA PHE A 81 7.37 12.31 0.00
C PHE A 81 5.92 12.77 0.24
N GLY A 82 5.16 12.10 1.10
CA GLY A 82 3.84 12.55 1.55
C GLY A 82 3.85 13.93 2.21
N PHE A 83 5.02 14.42 2.66
CA PHE A 83 5.16 15.82 3.12
C PHE A 83 4.70 16.84 2.06
N LEU A 84 4.76 16.49 0.77
CA LEU A 84 4.29 17.34 -0.32
C LEU A 84 2.80 17.66 -0.22
N PHE A 85 1.99 16.82 0.42
CA PHE A 85 0.58 17.13 0.67
C PHE A 85 0.41 18.35 1.60
N LEU A 86 1.31 18.56 2.57
CA LEU A 86 1.28 19.76 3.41
C LEU A 86 1.52 21.03 2.59
N LEU A 87 2.44 20.97 1.62
CA LEU A 87 2.70 22.08 0.72
C LEU A 87 1.50 22.35 -0.20
N LEU A 88 0.86 21.30 -0.70
CA LEU A 88 -0.35 21.42 -1.52
C LEU A 88 -1.53 21.99 -0.71
N ALA A 89 -1.68 21.61 0.55
CA ALA A 89 -2.67 22.20 1.45
C ALA A 89 -2.38 23.68 1.72
N ALA A 90 -1.13 24.04 2.01
CA ALA A 90 -0.71 25.42 2.26
C ALA A 90 -0.98 26.35 1.05
N ASN A 91 -0.89 25.81 -0.18
CA ASN A 91 -1.19 26.52 -1.41
C ASN A 91 -2.67 26.41 -1.85
N GLN A 92 -3.55 25.88 -1.00
CA GLN A 92 -4.97 25.65 -1.32
C GLN A 92 -5.20 24.80 -2.59
N ALA A 93 -4.22 23.95 -2.94
CA ALA A 93 -4.31 23.02 -4.06
C ALA A 93 -4.96 21.69 -3.66
N LEU A 94 -4.97 21.36 -2.36
CA LEU A 94 -5.66 20.20 -1.80
C LEU A 94 -6.44 20.57 -0.53
N PRO A 95 -7.58 19.91 -0.26
CA PRO A 95 -8.28 20.04 1.01
C PRO A 95 -7.37 19.64 2.18
N ALA A 96 -7.23 20.51 3.17
CA ALA A 96 -6.45 20.22 4.38
C ALA A 96 -6.98 18.98 5.14
N ILE A 97 -8.30 18.73 5.10
CA ILE A 97 -8.93 17.56 5.72
C ILE A 97 -8.43 16.22 5.16
N PHE A 98 -7.97 16.21 3.90
CA PHE A 98 -7.30 15.06 3.29
C PHE A 98 -5.79 15.16 3.46
N ALA A 99 -5.21 16.28 3.06
CA ALA A 99 -3.78 16.44 2.88
C ALA A 99 -2.99 16.38 4.19
N VAL A 100 -3.52 16.94 5.27
CA VAL A 100 -2.82 16.98 6.56
C VAL A 100 -2.73 15.59 7.19
N PRO A 101 -3.84 14.84 7.37
CA PRO A 101 -3.75 13.48 7.90
C PRO A 101 -2.90 12.56 7.02
N ALA A 102 -3.08 12.61 5.70
CA ALA A 102 -2.32 11.79 4.75
C ALA A 102 -0.81 12.07 4.87
N ALA A 103 -0.40 13.34 4.96
CA ALA A 103 1.00 13.69 5.09
C ALA A 103 1.65 13.16 6.36
N TYR A 104 0.99 13.32 7.51
CA TYR A 104 1.55 12.90 8.79
C TYR A 104 1.73 11.38 8.85
N GLY A 105 0.73 10.63 8.40
CA GLY A 105 0.81 9.18 8.33
C GLY A 105 1.88 8.70 7.35
N ASP A 106 1.90 9.24 6.13
CA ASP A 106 2.89 8.91 5.11
C ASP A 106 4.32 9.21 5.58
N VAL A 107 4.56 10.37 6.19
CA VAL A 107 5.88 10.76 6.70
C VAL A 107 6.31 9.86 7.86
N PHE A 108 5.40 9.57 8.81
CA PHE A 108 5.69 8.67 9.93
C PHE A 108 6.09 7.28 9.45
N ILE A 109 5.31 6.69 8.54
CA ILE A 109 5.60 5.36 7.98
C ILE A 109 6.87 5.42 7.14
N GLY A 110 7.03 6.44 6.29
CA GLY A 110 8.20 6.59 5.43
C GLY A 110 9.52 6.68 6.19
N LEU A 111 9.56 7.48 7.26
CA LEU A 111 10.74 7.66 8.11
C LEU A 111 11.10 6.39 8.89
N THR A 112 10.10 5.63 9.34
CA THR A 112 10.33 4.46 10.21
C THR A 112 10.53 3.16 9.44
N ALA A 113 10.13 3.09 8.16
CA ALA A 113 10.12 1.90 7.34
C ALA A 113 11.47 1.18 7.23
N ALA A 114 12.57 1.90 6.93
CA ALA A 114 13.90 1.28 6.82
C ALA A 114 14.37 0.66 8.15
N LEU A 115 14.09 1.34 9.27
CA LEU A 115 14.43 0.84 10.60
C LEU A 115 13.61 -0.41 10.94
N VAL A 116 12.30 -0.40 10.67
CA VAL A 116 11.42 -1.55 10.89
C VAL A 116 11.83 -2.73 10.01
N ALA A 117 12.14 -2.49 8.74
CA ALA A 117 12.63 -3.52 7.82
C ALA A 117 13.94 -4.16 8.32
N TRP A 118 14.84 -3.37 8.91
CA TRP A 118 16.12 -3.89 9.43
C TRP A 118 15.96 -4.62 10.76
N LYS A 119 15.19 -4.07 11.70
CA LYS A 119 15.13 -4.54 13.10
C LYS A 119 13.98 -5.48 13.40
N LEU A 120 12.80 -5.25 12.81
CA LEU A 120 11.55 -5.88 13.24
C LEU A 120 11.03 -6.94 12.28
N ALA A 121 11.51 -6.99 11.03
CA ALA A 121 11.11 -8.00 10.05
C ALA A 121 11.76 -9.37 10.33
N THR A 122 11.53 -9.92 11.52
CA THR A 122 11.97 -11.25 11.98
C THR A 122 10.91 -11.93 12.86
N PRO A 123 10.92 -13.27 12.98
CA PRO A 123 9.98 -14.01 13.83
C PRO A 123 9.95 -13.57 15.29
N GLU A 124 11.07 -13.13 15.85
CA GLU A 124 11.21 -12.71 17.25
C GLU A 124 10.40 -11.43 17.54
N HIS A 125 10.34 -10.51 16.58
CA HIS A 125 9.67 -9.21 16.72
C HIS A 125 8.29 -9.17 16.06
N ARG A 126 7.72 -10.34 15.76
CA ARG A 126 6.46 -10.51 15.02
C ARG A 126 5.35 -9.54 15.45
N THR A 127 5.11 -9.41 16.75
CA THR A 127 4.01 -8.58 17.27
C THR A 127 4.21 -7.11 16.92
N PHE A 128 5.40 -6.57 17.15
CA PHE A 128 5.74 -5.19 16.80
C PHE A 128 5.75 -4.96 15.30
N TYR A 129 6.23 -5.93 14.53
CA TYR A 129 6.20 -5.88 13.07
C TYR A 129 4.76 -5.81 12.55
N ILE A 130 3.87 -6.73 12.97
CA ILE A 130 2.45 -6.71 12.58
C ILE A 130 1.77 -5.42 13.01
N PHE A 131 2.05 -4.93 14.22
CA PHE A 131 1.52 -3.65 14.70
C PHE A 131 1.91 -2.49 13.78
N TRP A 132 3.21 -2.37 13.44
CA TRP A 132 3.68 -1.33 12.52
C TRP A 132 3.07 -1.47 11.12
N GLN A 133 2.98 -2.69 10.59
CA GLN A 133 2.30 -2.93 9.32
C GLN A 133 0.82 -2.52 9.38
N GLY A 134 0.16 -2.72 10.52
CA GLY A 134 -1.20 -2.29 10.78
C GLY A 134 -1.35 -0.76 10.81
N LEU A 135 -0.40 -0.03 11.41
CA LEU A 135 -0.38 1.44 11.37
C LEU A 135 -0.34 1.96 9.93
N GLY A 136 0.57 1.42 9.12
CA GLY A 136 0.70 1.85 7.72
C GLY A 136 -0.50 1.49 6.85
N LEU A 137 -1.16 0.35 7.13
CA LEU A 137 -2.40 -0.05 6.48
C LEU A 137 -3.57 0.88 6.84
N THR A 138 -3.74 1.17 8.13
CA THR A 138 -4.79 2.08 8.62
C THR A 138 -4.65 3.46 7.99
N ASP A 139 -3.43 3.97 7.90
CA ASP A 139 -3.17 5.28 7.31
C ASP A 139 -3.53 5.35 5.81
N LEU A 140 -3.17 4.32 5.02
CA LEU A 140 -3.56 4.26 3.60
C LEU A 140 -5.09 4.16 3.45
N ILE A 141 -5.76 3.37 4.28
CA ILE A 141 -7.23 3.25 4.27
C ILE A 141 -7.88 4.60 4.62
N MET A 142 -7.40 5.26 5.67
CA MET A 142 -7.88 6.58 6.07
C MET A 142 -7.67 7.60 4.95
N THR A 143 -6.52 7.58 4.28
CA THR A 143 -6.23 8.45 3.13
C THR A 143 -7.20 8.20 1.97
N ILE A 144 -7.53 6.94 1.66
CA ILE A 144 -8.54 6.60 0.63
C ILE A 144 -9.93 7.12 1.01
N ILE A 145 -10.35 6.91 2.26
CA ILE A 145 -11.65 7.37 2.77
C ILE A 145 -11.73 8.89 2.70
N LEU A 146 -10.73 9.59 3.25
CA LEU A 146 -10.67 11.06 3.25
C LEU A 146 -10.62 11.61 1.83
N GLY A 147 -9.82 11.01 0.94
CA GLY A 147 -9.73 11.46 -0.45
C GLY A 147 -11.06 11.35 -1.20
N SER A 148 -11.84 10.31 -0.89
CA SER A 148 -13.15 10.08 -1.51
C SER A 148 -14.28 10.92 -0.89
N THR A 149 -14.14 11.30 0.39
CA THR A 149 -15.17 12.04 1.15
C THR A 149 -14.87 13.52 1.31
N ALA A 150 -13.66 13.98 1.02
CA ALA A 150 -13.25 15.38 1.16
C ALA A 150 -14.20 16.39 0.47
N PRO A 151 -14.72 16.14 -0.75
CA PRO A 151 -15.67 17.06 -1.38
C PRO A 151 -16.98 17.23 -0.59
N LEU A 152 -17.39 16.20 0.15
CA LEU A 152 -18.60 16.22 1.00
C LEU A 152 -18.33 16.88 2.35
N LEU A 153 -17.14 16.67 2.91
CA LEU A 153 -16.74 17.18 4.22
C LEU A 153 -16.25 18.64 4.19
N SER A 154 -15.80 19.11 3.02
CA SER A 154 -15.40 20.50 2.80
C SER A 154 -16.04 21.07 1.53
N PRO A 155 -17.38 21.27 1.52
CA PRO A 155 -18.06 21.89 0.37
C PRO A 155 -17.52 23.29 0.12
N GLY A 156 -17.10 23.58 -1.11
CA GLY A 156 -16.49 24.85 -1.50
C GLY A 156 -15.01 25.01 -1.17
N GLY A 157 -14.38 23.98 -0.58
CA GLY A 157 -12.92 23.91 -0.42
C GLY A 157 -12.19 23.58 -1.73
N PRO A 158 -10.85 23.46 -1.68
CA PRO A 158 -10.05 23.02 -2.82
C PRO A 158 -10.57 21.70 -3.42
N SER A 159 -10.39 21.52 -4.73
CA SER A 159 -10.81 20.29 -5.40
C SER A 159 -9.80 19.15 -5.22
N MET A 160 -10.29 17.90 -5.16
CA MET A 160 -9.45 16.71 -5.27
C MET A 160 -8.96 16.43 -6.70
N ASN A 161 -9.41 17.20 -7.71
CA ASN A 161 -9.08 16.97 -9.11
C ASN A 161 -7.59 16.96 -9.42
N VAL A 162 -6.76 17.66 -8.64
CA VAL A 162 -5.30 17.63 -8.83
C VAL A 162 -4.73 16.21 -8.65
N MET A 163 -5.36 15.37 -7.82
CA MET A 163 -5.00 13.95 -7.62
C MET A 163 -5.39 13.05 -8.79
N THR A 164 -6.03 13.59 -9.83
CA THR A 164 -6.35 12.84 -11.07
C THR A 164 -5.39 13.16 -12.21
N GLN A 165 -4.43 14.07 -11.99
CA GLN A 165 -3.52 14.58 -13.01
C GLN A 165 -2.07 14.22 -12.69
N LEU A 166 -1.24 14.05 -13.71
CA LEU A 166 0.18 13.80 -13.52
C LEU A 166 0.87 15.00 -12.84
N PRO A 167 1.87 14.76 -11.97
CA PRO A 167 2.34 13.44 -11.54
C PRO A 167 1.52 12.81 -10.39
N LEU A 168 0.62 13.58 -9.75
CA LEU A 168 -0.05 13.19 -8.51
C LEU A 168 -1.01 12.01 -8.67
N SER A 169 -1.59 11.81 -9.86
CA SER A 169 -2.46 10.67 -10.17
C SER A 169 -1.83 9.31 -9.88
N LEU A 170 -0.50 9.18 -10.02
CA LEU A 170 0.22 7.95 -9.73
C LEU A 170 0.14 7.55 -8.26
N ILE A 171 -0.10 8.49 -7.35
CA ILE A 171 -0.23 8.21 -5.93
C ILE A 171 -1.44 7.30 -5.68
N PRO A 172 -2.70 7.74 -5.89
CA PRO A 172 -3.88 6.94 -5.60
C PRO A 172 -4.08 5.75 -6.53
N THR A 173 -3.57 5.80 -7.77
CA THR A 173 -3.83 4.78 -8.78
C THR A 173 -2.73 3.72 -8.92
N PHE A 174 -1.55 3.94 -8.32
CA PHE A 174 -0.45 2.98 -8.35
C PHE A 174 0.24 2.81 -6.99
N PHE A 175 0.78 3.89 -6.41
CA PHE A 175 1.57 3.77 -5.18
C PHE A 175 0.73 3.33 -3.98
N THR A 176 -0.39 4.00 -3.72
CA THR A 176 -1.31 3.65 -2.63
C THR A 176 -1.75 2.18 -2.68
N PRO A 177 -2.31 1.65 -3.78
CA PRO A 177 -2.70 0.24 -3.85
C PRO A 177 -1.50 -0.72 -3.74
N LEU A 178 -0.34 -0.40 -4.34
CA LEU A 178 0.85 -1.25 -4.25
C LEU A 178 1.37 -1.36 -2.81
N LEU A 179 1.49 -0.22 -2.13
CA LEU A 179 1.98 -0.15 -0.76
C LEU A 179 0.99 -0.81 0.22
N LEU A 180 -0.32 -0.69 -0.05
CA LEU A 180 -1.36 -1.40 0.70
C LEU A 180 -1.21 -2.93 0.55
N ILE A 181 -1.03 -3.42 -0.67
CA ILE A 181 -0.77 -4.85 -0.95
C ILE A 181 0.47 -5.33 -0.20
N PHE A 182 1.55 -4.54 -0.18
CA PHE A 182 2.75 -4.89 0.58
C PHE A 182 2.51 -4.96 2.09
N HIS A 183 1.69 -4.07 2.65
CA HIS A 183 1.29 -4.17 4.05
C HIS A 183 0.53 -5.48 4.35
N VAL A 184 -0.45 -5.82 3.52
CA VAL A 184 -1.23 -7.06 3.65
C VAL A 184 -0.35 -8.30 3.51
N ALA A 185 0.51 -8.34 2.49
CA ALA A 185 1.44 -9.44 2.25
C ALA A 185 2.40 -9.65 3.43
N SER A 186 2.99 -8.58 3.97
CA SER A 186 3.88 -8.64 5.13
C SER A 186 3.15 -9.12 6.39
N ILE A 187 1.89 -8.74 6.61
CA ILE A 187 1.09 -9.25 7.73
C ILE A 187 0.82 -10.74 7.56
N ALA A 188 0.45 -11.17 6.35
CA ALA A 188 0.20 -12.59 6.05
C ALA A 188 1.46 -13.44 6.28
N GLN A 189 2.63 -12.98 5.80
CA GLN A 189 3.93 -13.63 6.05
C GLN A 189 4.23 -13.73 7.55
N ALA A 190 4.10 -12.62 8.28
CA ALA A 190 4.41 -12.59 9.71
C ALA A 190 3.48 -13.49 10.54
N ARG A 191 2.23 -13.68 10.10
CA ARG A 191 1.30 -14.63 10.75
C ARG A 191 1.81 -16.07 10.67
N GLN A 192 2.47 -16.48 9.58
CA GLN A 192 3.03 -17.83 9.39
C GLN A 192 4.27 -18.13 10.23
N TRP A 193 5.02 -17.10 10.66
CA TRP A 193 6.18 -17.30 11.55
C TRP A 193 5.81 -17.98 12.88
N GLN A 194 4.56 -17.80 13.34
CA GLN A 194 4.07 -18.45 14.56
C GLN A 194 3.88 -19.96 14.35
N THR A 195 3.28 -20.36 13.22
CA THR A 195 3.05 -21.77 12.88
C THR A 195 4.37 -22.52 12.83
N GLN A 196 5.39 -21.94 12.19
CA GLN A 196 6.72 -22.55 12.08
C GLN A 196 7.40 -22.71 13.46
N ARG A 197 7.34 -21.69 14.32
CA ARG A 197 7.90 -21.74 15.67
C ARG A 197 7.21 -22.79 16.55
N GLN A 198 5.90 -22.95 16.42
CA GLN A 198 5.11 -23.94 17.15
C GLN A 198 5.42 -25.37 16.68
N THR A 199 5.52 -25.59 15.37
CA THR A 199 5.93 -26.90 14.82
C THR A 199 7.32 -27.30 15.29
N GLN A 200 8.29 -26.38 15.17
CA GLN A 200 9.66 -26.61 15.61
C GLN A 200 9.73 -26.94 17.11
N TYR A 201 8.97 -26.22 17.95
CA TYR A 201 8.92 -26.51 19.39
C TYR A 201 8.32 -27.90 19.69
N ARG A 202 7.27 -28.31 18.97
CA ARG A 202 6.64 -29.64 19.15
C ARG A 202 7.55 -30.79 18.76
N GLU A 203 8.37 -30.63 17.72
CA GLU A 203 9.34 -31.65 17.30
C GLU A 203 10.51 -31.84 18.29
N HIS A 204 10.82 -30.83 19.11
CA HIS A 204 11.90 -30.86 20.09
C HIS A 204 11.45 -31.25 21.51
N LEU A 205 10.15 -31.51 21.72
CA LEU A 205 9.66 -32.07 22.99
C LEU A 205 10.03 -33.56 23.05
N PRO A 206 10.67 -34.05 24.14
CA PRO A 206 10.85 -35.48 24.32
C PRO A 206 9.47 -36.15 24.32
N ALA A 207 9.33 -37.25 23.57
CA ALA A 207 8.12 -38.05 23.56
C ALA A 207 7.78 -38.39 25.02
N SER A 208 6.67 -37.84 25.52
CA SER A 208 6.20 -38.13 26.87
C SER A 208 5.98 -39.64 26.99
N ALA A 209 6.80 -40.26 27.84
CA ALA A 209 6.67 -41.66 28.26
C ALA A 209 5.41 -41.87 29.11
#